data_AF-A0A7Y2USF6-F1
#
_entry.id   AF-A0A7Y2USF6-F1
#
_cell.length_a   1.000
_cell.length_b   1.000
_cell.length_c   1.000
_cell.angle_alpha   90.00
_cell.angle_beta   90.00
_cell.angle_gamma   90.00
#
_symmetry.space_group_name_H-M   'P 1'
#
loop_
_entity.id
_entity.type
_entity.pdbx_description
1 polymer ?
#
loop_
_entity_poly.entity_id
_entity_poly.type
_entity_poly.pdbx_seq_one_letter_code
_entity_poly.pdbx_strand_id
1 'polypeptide(L)'
;MADTLTPDTPLTEHRFPCDTCGSDLRYAPDSGKLVCDHCGNTETIEGAGFRFQPIAELDLRKGLQADLAADQMEETRVTTCPNCAAQVEFEGGKHATECPFCATPVVVDTGTHRHIKPRAVLPFALTEDVARDAMKDWLGRLWFAPNGLQEYARKGRRMQGIYVPYW
;
A
#
# COMPACT_ATOMS: atom_id res chain seq x y z
N MET A 1 -0.14 1.52 -43.23
CA MET A 1 0.09 0.42 -42.29
C MET A 1 -0.68 0.80 -41.03
N ALA A 2 -1.78 0.12 -40.76
CA ALA A 2 -2.73 0.50 -39.72
C ALA A 2 -2.19 0.07 -38.36
N ASP A 3 -1.96 1.06 -37.50
CA ASP A 3 -1.64 0.88 -36.09
C ASP A 3 -2.85 0.23 -35.41
N THR A 4 -2.70 -1.02 -35.03
CA THR A 4 -3.76 -1.77 -34.34
C THR A 4 -3.53 -1.56 -32.85
N LEU A 5 -4.20 -0.56 -32.28
CA LEU A 5 -4.24 -0.34 -30.84
C LEU A 5 -4.96 -1.53 -30.19
N THR A 6 -4.20 -2.39 -29.51
CA THR A 6 -4.72 -3.42 -28.61
C THR A 6 -5.62 -2.75 -27.56
N PRO A 7 -6.83 -3.25 -27.29
CA PRO A 7 -7.71 -2.63 -26.29
C PRO A 7 -7.05 -2.66 -24.91
N ASP A 8 -7.04 -1.50 -24.25
CA ASP A 8 -6.57 -1.31 -22.88
C ASP A 8 -7.17 -2.39 -21.98
N THR A 9 -6.30 -3.19 -21.35
CA THR A 9 -6.70 -4.08 -20.25
C THR A 9 -7.40 -3.22 -19.20
N PRO A 10 -8.65 -3.51 -18.82
CA PRO A 10 -9.36 -2.70 -17.84
C PRO A 10 -8.57 -2.68 -16.54
N LEU A 11 -8.42 -1.49 -15.94
CA LEU A 11 -7.90 -1.34 -14.59
C LEU A 11 -8.70 -2.24 -13.67
N THR A 12 -8.09 -3.31 -13.15
CA THR A 12 -8.74 -4.21 -12.22
C THR A 12 -8.91 -3.48 -10.89
N GLU A 13 -10.07 -2.86 -10.69
CA GLU A 13 -10.42 -2.28 -9.40
C GLU A 13 -10.70 -3.43 -8.42
N HIS A 14 -9.79 -3.65 -7.47
CA HIS A 14 -9.95 -4.65 -6.43
C HIS A 14 -11.03 -4.21 -5.43
N ARG A 15 -12.29 -4.50 -5.74
CA ARG A 15 -13.43 -4.26 -4.85
C ARG A 15 -13.74 -5.49 -4.00
N PHE A 16 -14.15 -5.25 -2.76
CA PHE A 16 -14.63 -6.27 -1.83
C PHE A 16 -16.11 -5.99 -1.54
N PRO A 17 -17.03 -6.43 -2.42
CA PRO A 17 -18.44 -6.11 -2.29
C PRO A 17 -19.08 -6.87 -1.11
N CYS A 18 -19.88 -6.16 -0.31
CA CYS A 18 -20.67 -6.73 0.77
C CYS A 18 -21.75 -7.67 0.22
N ASP A 19 -21.84 -8.88 0.79
CA ASP A 19 -22.82 -9.89 0.40
C ASP A 19 -24.30 -9.49 0.64
N THR A 20 -24.52 -8.52 1.51
CA THR A 20 -25.86 -8.12 1.98
C THR A 20 -26.41 -6.94 1.18
N CYS A 21 -25.58 -5.96 0.79
CA CYS A 21 -26.04 -4.73 0.14
C CYS A 21 -25.23 -4.32 -1.10
N GLY A 22 -24.13 -5.00 -1.43
CA GLY A 22 -23.28 -4.71 -2.58
C GLY A 22 -22.35 -3.50 -2.46
N SER A 23 -22.35 -2.78 -1.32
CA SER A 23 -21.39 -1.70 -1.06
C SER A 23 -20.00 -2.26 -0.70
N ASP A 24 -18.94 -1.46 -0.82
CA ASP A 24 -17.59 -1.92 -0.49
C ASP A 24 -17.41 -2.17 1.02
N LEU A 25 -16.81 -3.32 1.34
CA LEU A 25 -16.33 -3.67 2.65
C LEU A 25 -15.00 -2.96 2.95
N ARG A 26 -14.78 -2.63 4.23
CA ARG A 26 -13.53 -2.06 4.72
C ARG A 26 -12.96 -2.89 5.85
N TYR A 27 -11.64 -3.03 5.86
CA TYR A 27 -10.95 -3.65 6.99
C TYR A 27 -11.05 -2.77 8.25
N ALA A 28 -11.48 -3.37 9.36
CA ALA A 28 -11.61 -2.75 10.66
C ALA A 28 -10.47 -3.25 11.59
N PRO A 29 -9.45 -2.41 11.88
CA PRO A 29 -8.27 -2.80 12.66
C PRO A 29 -8.56 -3.28 14.08
N ASP A 30 -9.62 -2.76 14.70
CA ASP A 30 -10.03 -3.05 16.08
C ASP A 30 -10.55 -4.48 16.27
N SER A 31 -11.17 -5.03 15.24
CA SER A 31 -11.84 -6.33 15.25
C SER A 31 -11.17 -7.36 14.33
N GLY A 32 -10.30 -6.92 13.43
CA GLY A 32 -9.66 -7.76 12.42
C GLY A 32 -10.65 -8.31 11.39
N LYS A 33 -11.77 -7.60 11.17
CA LYS A 33 -12.87 -8.01 10.30
C LYS A 33 -13.03 -7.06 9.11
N LEU A 34 -13.84 -7.49 8.15
CA LEU A 34 -14.38 -6.62 7.12
C LEU A 34 -15.73 -6.07 7.61
N VAL A 35 -15.96 -4.77 7.50
CA VAL A 35 -17.18 -4.07 7.92
C VAL A 35 -17.69 -3.24 6.76
N CYS A 36 -18.99 -3.32 6.49
CA CYS A 36 -19.67 -2.48 5.50
C CYS A 36 -20.10 -1.16 6.13
N ASP A 37 -19.52 -0.04 5.67
CA ASP A 37 -19.89 1.32 6.13
C ASP A 37 -21.36 1.69 5.80
N HIS A 38 -22.00 0.99 4.86
CA HIS A 38 -23.36 1.30 4.41
C HIS A 38 -24.46 0.61 5.22
N CYS A 39 -24.38 -0.71 5.41
CA CYS A 39 -25.42 -1.50 6.08
C CYS A 39 -24.98 -2.08 7.43
N GLY A 40 -23.70 -1.99 7.79
CA GLY A 40 -23.15 -2.54 9.02
C GLY A 40 -22.88 -4.04 9.01
N ASN A 41 -23.02 -4.73 7.87
CA ASN A 41 -22.66 -6.15 7.76
C ASN A 41 -21.17 -6.34 8.11
N THR A 42 -20.85 -7.46 8.78
CA THR A 42 -19.48 -7.80 9.14
C THR A 42 -19.11 -9.19 8.66
N GLU A 43 -17.95 -9.32 8.05
CA GLU A 43 -17.43 -10.57 7.52
C GLU A 43 -16.06 -10.88 8.13
N THR A 44 -15.78 -12.16 8.35
CA THR A 44 -14.43 -12.61 8.72
C THR A 44 -13.59 -12.74 7.45
N ILE A 45 -12.35 -12.28 7.48
CA ILE A 45 -11.42 -12.50 6.37
C ILE A 45 -11.17 -14.02 6.26
N GLU A 46 -11.50 -14.62 5.11
CA GLU A 46 -11.22 -16.05 4.88
C GLU A 46 -9.72 -16.33 4.99
N GLY A 47 -9.34 -17.41 5.68
CA GLY A 47 -7.94 -17.68 6.02
C GLY A 47 -7.38 -16.88 7.19
N ALA A 48 -8.15 -15.96 7.81
CA ALA A 48 -7.74 -15.21 9.01
C ALA A 48 -7.86 -15.99 10.32
N GLY A 49 -8.20 -17.28 10.27
CA GLY A 49 -7.77 -18.16 11.35
C GLY A 49 -6.25 -18.10 11.35
N PHE A 50 -5.65 -17.49 12.37
CA PHE A 50 -4.21 -17.44 12.63
C PHE A 50 -3.60 -18.85 12.70
N ARG A 51 -3.61 -19.59 11.60
CA ARG A 51 -2.70 -20.68 11.39
C ARG A 51 -1.40 -19.96 11.08
N PHE A 52 -0.57 -19.77 12.11
CA PHE A 52 0.83 -19.44 11.95
C PHE A 52 1.45 -20.51 11.05
N GLN A 53 1.33 -20.35 9.74
CA GLN A 53 2.26 -20.96 8.82
C GLN A 53 3.53 -20.15 9.01
N PRO A 54 4.62 -20.76 9.53
CA PRO A 54 5.86 -20.04 9.67
C PRO A 54 6.24 -19.48 8.31
N ILE A 55 6.45 -18.16 8.25
CA ILE A 55 7.01 -17.51 7.07
C ILE A 55 8.43 -18.06 6.96
N ALA A 56 8.67 -18.93 5.97
CA ALA A 56 10.00 -19.49 5.82
C ALA A 56 10.99 -18.37 5.45
N GLU A 57 12.03 -18.23 6.24
CA GLU A 57 13.07 -17.25 5.99
C GLU A 57 13.87 -17.63 4.74
N LEU A 58 14.30 -16.62 3.98
CA LEU A 58 15.17 -16.80 2.84
C LEU A 58 16.63 -16.73 3.30
N ASP A 59 17.52 -17.49 2.64
CA ASP A 59 18.94 -17.39 2.93
C ASP A 59 19.47 -16.00 2.54
N LEU A 60 19.98 -15.26 3.54
CA LEU A 60 20.47 -13.90 3.36
C LEU A 60 21.61 -13.82 2.34
N ARG A 61 22.54 -14.79 2.32
CA ARG A 61 23.68 -14.76 1.39
C ARG A 61 23.20 -14.93 -0.05
N LYS A 62 22.26 -15.84 -0.29
CA LYS A 62 21.61 -16.00 -1.59
C LYS A 62 20.87 -14.74 -2.02
N GLY A 63 20.15 -14.10 -1.11
CA GLY A 63 19.48 -12.81 -1.37
C GLY A 63 20.47 -11.72 -1.81
N LEU A 64 21.56 -11.54 -1.07
CA LEU A 64 22.61 -10.56 -1.39
C LEU A 64 23.36 -10.86 -2.69
N GLN A 65 23.44 -12.14 -3.09
CA GLN A 65 24.06 -12.58 -4.34
C GLN A 65 23.08 -12.63 -5.52
N ALA A 66 21.82 -12.22 -5.33
CA ALA A 66 20.75 -12.35 -6.33
C ALA A 66 20.57 -13.81 -6.85
N ASP A 67 20.82 -14.80 -5.98
CA ASP A 67 20.74 -16.25 -6.25
C ASP A 67 19.53 -16.90 -5.52
N LEU A 68 18.42 -16.16 -5.44
CA LEU A 68 17.14 -16.71 -4.98
C LEU A 68 16.40 -17.39 -6.14
N ALA A 69 15.63 -18.42 -5.80
CA ALA A 69 14.80 -19.13 -6.77
C ALA A 69 13.79 -18.17 -7.43
N ALA A 70 13.47 -18.43 -8.70
CA ALA A 70 12.65 -17.52 -9.50
C ALA A 70 11.24 -17.33 -8.94
N ASP A 71 10.69 -18.31 -8.21
CA ASP A 71 9.39 -18.25 -7.54
C ASP A 71 9.38 -17.33 -6.30
N GLN A 72 10.55 -16.99 -5.77
CA GLN A 72 10.73 -16.04 -4.65
C GLN A 72 10.98 -14.60 -5.12
N MET A 73 11.02 -14.38 -6.43
CA MET A 73 11.28 -13.09 -7.04
C MET A 73 10.08 -12.69 -7.89
N GLU A 74 9.81 -11.39 -7.97
CA GLU A 74 8.85 -10.83 -8.92
C GLU A 74 9.44 -9.63 -9.62
N GLU A 75 8.86 -9.28 -10.76
CA GLU A 75 9.24 -8.12 -11.56
C GLU A 75 8.08 -7.15 -11.57
N THR A 76 8.31 -5.95 -11.02
CA THR A 76 7.33 -4.88 -10.97
C THR A 76 7.85 -3.67 -11.72
N ARG A 77 6.93 -2.86 -12.24
CA ARG A 77 7.29 -1.59 -12.87
C ARG A 77 7.38 -0.54 -11.77
N VAL A 78 8.59 -0.06 -11.51
CA VAL A 78 8.83 0.95 -10.48
C VAL A 78 9.48 2.19 -11.09
N THR A 79 9.28 3.34 -10.48
CA THR A 79 9.97 4.57 -10.86
C THR A 79 10.46 5.30 -9.62
N THR A 80 11.69 5.78 -9.67
CA THR A 80 12.29 6.59 -8.60
C THR A 80 11.71 8.00 -8.64
N CYS A 81 11.13 8.44 -7.52
CA CYS A 81 10.65 9.81 -7.38
C CYS A 81 11.84 10.80 -7.45
N PRO A 82 11.81 11.81 -8.33
CA PRO A 82 12.94 12.73 -8.50
C PRO A 82 13.16 13.66 -7.30
N ASN A 83 12.18 13.77 -6.40
CA ASN A 83 12.25 14.68 -5.25
C ASN A 83 12.69 13.98 -3.95
N CYS A 84 12.16 12.78 -3.66
CA CYS A 84 12.47 12.06 -2.41
C CYS A 84 13.19 10.72 -2.60
N ALA A 85 13.47 10.31 -3.84
CA ALA A 85 14.10 9.05 -4.20
C ALA A 85 13.31 7.77 -3.81
N ALA A 86 12.07 7.89 -3.33
CA ALA A 86 11.20 6.74 -3.11
C ALA A 86 10.96 5.97 -4.42
N GLN A 87 11.01 4.65 -4.37
CA GLN A 87 10.58 3.79 -5.48
C GLN A 87 9.06 3.63 -5.42
N VAL A 88 8.38 4.05 -6.47
CA VAL A 88 6.91 3.99 -6.59
C VAL A 88 6.54 2.95 -7.63
N GLU A 89 5.73 1.97 -7.24
CA GLU A 89 5.21 0.93 -8.12
C GLU A 89 4.05 1.45 -8.98
N PHE A 90 3.99 0.99 -10.23
CA PHE A 90 2.93 1.27 -11.19
C PHE A 90 2.22 -0.04 -11.57
N GLU A 91 0.91 -0.06 -11.36
CA GLU A 91 0.03 -1.11 -11.89
C GLU A 91 -0.15 -0.96 -13.41
N GLY A 92 -0.45 -2.07 -14.08
CA GLY A 92 -0.64 -2.10 -15.54
C GLY A 92 -1.64 -1.05 -16.04
N GLY A 93 -1.28 -0.32 -17.09
CA GLY A 93 -2.09 0.74 -17.71
C GLY A 93 -2.03 2.11 -17.03
N LYS A 94 -1.44 2.22 -15.82
CA LYS A 94 -1.20 3.54 -15.19
C LYS A 94 0.14 4.11 -15.65
N HIS A 95 0.12 5.34 -16.17
CA HIS A 95 1.31 6.03 -16.67
C HIS A 95 1.75 7.22 -15.83
N ALA A 96 0.89 7.69 -14.93
CA ALA A 96 1.20 8.77 -13.99
C ALA A 96 0.48 8.52 -12.67
N THR A 97 1.15 8.86 -11.56
CA THR A 97 0.57 8.84 -10.21
C THR A 97 1.22 9.92 -9.35
N GLU A 98 0.74 10.09 -8.13
CA GLU A 98 1.34 10.94 -7.12
C GLU A 98 2.23 10.08 -6.20
N CYS A 99 3.44 10.55 -5.89
CA CYS A 99 4.31 9.85 -4.94
C CYS A 99 3.68 9.88 -3.54
N PRO A 100 3.42 8.72 -2.90
CA PRO A 100 2.72 8.67 -1.61
C PRO A 100 3.54 9.22 -0.44
N PHE A 101 4.84 9.46 -0.64
CA PHE A 101 5.74 9.99 0.39
C PHE A 101 5.83 11.52 0.39
N CYS A 102 5.87 12.14 -0.79
CA CYS A 102 6.15 13.58 -0.91
C CYS A 102 5.20 14.33 -1.86
N ALA A 103 4.14 13.68 -2.34
CA ALA A 103 3.14 14.25 -3.24
C ALA A 103 3.69 14.74 -4.60
N THR A 104 4.93 14.37 -4.95
CA THR A 104 5.51 14.75 -6.25
C THR A 104 4.88 13.92 -7.36
N PRO A 105 4.36 14.52 -8.44
CA PRO A 105 3.89 13.77 -9.60
C PRO A 105 5.02 12.92 -10.18
N VAL A 106 4.75 11.64 -10.39
CA VAL A 106 5.69 10.69 -11.00
C VAL A 106 5.06 10.09 -12.24
N VAL A 107 5.84 10.05 -13.32
CA VAL A 107 5.46 9.45 -14.60
C VAL A 107 6.26 8.17 -14.75
N VAL A 108 5.61 7.16 -15.28
CA VAL A 108 6.20 5.84 -15.40
C VAL A 108 7.43 5.86 -16.31
N ASP A 109 8.52 5.24 -15.87
CA ASP A 109 9.71 5.01 -16.69
C ASP A 109 9.65 3.63 -17.37
N THR A 110 10.63 3.34 -18.23
CA THR A 110 10.80 2.08 -18.98
C THR A 110 11.37 0.94 -18.14
N GLY A 111 11.90 1.22 -16.95
CA GLY A 111 12.55 0.22 -16.09
C GLY A 111 11.55 -0.69 -15.38
N THR A 112 11.75 -2.00 -15.52
CA THR A 112 11.24 -2.99 -14.56
C THR A 112 12.30 -3.29 -13.51
N HIS A 113 11.87 -3.60 -12.29
CA HIS A 113 12.77 -3.94 -11.20
C HIS A 113 12.42 -5.32 -10.66
N ARG A 114 13.44 -6.17 -10.57
CA ARG A 114 13.31 -7.50 -9.99
C ARG A 114 13.61 -7.43 -8.49
N HIS A 115 12.65 -7.81 -7.66
CA HIS A 115 12.77 -7.77 -6.19
C HIS A 115 12.21 -9.04 -5.53
N ILE A 116 12.52 -9.22 -4.25
CA ILE A 116 12.03 -10.33 -3.44
C ILE A 116 10.52 -10.15 -3.27
N LYS A 117 9.76 -11.19 -3.62
CA LYS A 117 8.31 -11.20 -3.47
C LYS A 117 7.91 -11.17 -1.99
N PRO A 118 7.04 -10.24 -1.54
CA PRO A 118 6.53 -10.25 -0.17
C PRO A 118 5.81 -11.57 0.16
N ARG A 119 6.18 -12.19 1.27
CA ARG A 119 5.62 -13.49 1.71
C ARG A 119 4.42 -13.37 2.64
N ALA A 120 4.25 -12.20 3.25
CA ALA A 120 3.16 -11.88 4.14
C ALA A 120 2.96 -10.37 4.18
N VAL A 121 1.76 -9.95 4.60
CA VAL A 121 1.43 -8.57 4.90
C VAL A 121 1.00 -8.49 6.37
N LEU A 122 1.47 -7.48 7.08
CA LEU A 122 1.00 -7.18 8.43
C LEU A 122 -0.23 -6.27 8.33
N PRO A 123 -1.42 -6.70 8.78
CA PRO A 123 -2.59 -5.83 8.77
C PRO A 123 -2.39 -4.59 9.65
N PHE A 124 -3.05 -3.48 9.30
CA PHE A 124 -3.07 -2.31 10.16
C PHE A 124 -3.66 -2.64 11.53
N ALA A 125 -3.01 -2.15 12.59
CA ALA A 125 -3.49 -2.29 13.97
C ALA A 125 -4.18 -1.02 14.50
N LEU A 126 -3.97 0.11 13.85
CA LEU A 126 -4.52 1.41 14.27
C LEU A 126 -5.57 1.86 13.27
N THR A 127 -6.67 2.42 13.78
CA THR A 127 -7.62 3.16 12.94
C THR A 127 -7.00 4.47 12.47
N GLU A 128 -7.55 5.04 11.40
CA GLU A 128 -7.10 6.35 10.87
C GLU A 128 -7.19 7.45 11.93
N ASP A 129 -8.24 7.46 12.76
CA ASP A 129 -8.41 8.47 13.82
C ASP A 129 -7.34 8.34 14.90
N VAL A 130 -7.03 7.11 15.34
CA VAL A 130 -5.96 6.87 16.32
C VAL A 130 -4.60 7.28 15.74
N ALA A 131 -4.31 6.93 14.48
CA ALA A 131 -3.07 7.33 13.82
C ALA A 131 -2.96 8.85 13.70
N ARG A 132 -4.07 9.53 13.39
CA ARG A 132 -4.12 10.99 13.28
C ARG A 132 -3.87 11.68 14.60
N ASP A 133 -4.48 11.21 15.68
CA ASP A 133 -4.32 11.83 16.99
C ASP A 133 -2.92 11.59 17.54
N ALA A 134 -2.34 10.41 17.34
CA ALA A 134 -0.93 10.15 17.66
C ALA A 134 0.02 11.10 16.89
N MET A 135 -0.24 11.34 15.60
CA MET A 135 0.53 12.30 14.80
C MET A 135 0.40 13.74 15.33
N LYS A 136 -0.83 14.19 15.65
CA LYS A 136 -1.07 15.54 16.21
C LYS A 136 -0.35 15.74 17.53
N ASP A 137 -0.42 14.74 18.41
CA ASP A 137 0.23 14.77 19.73
C ASP A 137 1.74 14.85 19.59
N TRP A 138 2.32 14.07 18.68
CA TRP A 138 3.75 14.12 18.39
C TRP A 138 4.17 15.50 17.85
N LEU A 139 3.46 16.03 16.85
CA LEU A 139 3.74 17.36 16.28
C LEU A 139 3.60 18.48 17.31
N GLY A 140 2.65 18.38 18.24
CA GLY A 140 2.43 19.36 19.31
C GLY A 140 3.56 19.41 20.34
N ARG A 141 4.39 18.37 20.43
CA ARG A 141 5.56 18.32 21.34
C ARG A 141 6.83 18.91 20.74
N LEU A 142 6.84 19.16 19.43
CA LEU A 142 8.02 19.66 18.71
C LEU A 142 8.12 21.19 18.88
N TRP A 143 8.97 21.65 19.81
CA TRP A 143 9.16 23.07 20.13
C TRP A 143 9.58 23.93 18.93
N PHE A 144 10.29 23.34 17.96
CA PHE A 144 10.77 24.01 16.75
C PHE A 144 10.01 23.65 15.47
N ALA A 145 8.87 22.93 15.57
CA ALA A 145 8.10 22.63 14.37
C ALA A 145 7.49 23.92 13.78
N PRO A 146 7.59 24.16 12.46
CA PRO A 146 6.94 25.29 11.83
C PRO A 146 5.43 25.26 12.08
N ASN A 147 4.83 26.40 12.44
CA ASN A 147 3.37 26.48 12.72
C ASN A 147 2.53 25.95 11.54
N GLY A 148 2.97 26.20 10.29
CA GLY A 148 2.30 25.69 9.08
C GLY A 148 2.25 24.16 8.99
N LEU A 149 3.21 23.44 9.59
CA LEU A 149 3.20 21.97 9.64
C LEU A 149 2.10 21.46 10.57
N GLN A 150 1.94 22.08 11.74
CA GLN A 150 0.87 21.73 12.68
C GLN A 150 -0.51 22.07 12.10
N GLU A 151 -0.65 23.22 11.42
CA GLU A 151 -1.87 23.58 10.71
C GLU A 151 -2.18 22.59 9.58
N TYR A 152 -1.18 22.18 8.81
CA TYR A 152 -1.35 21.18 7.75
C TYR A 152 -1.87 19.86 8.32
N ALA A 153 -1.29 19.36 9.41
CA ALA A 153 -1.72 18.13 10.07
C ALA A 153 -3.13 18.23 10.68
N ARG A 154 -3.57 19.43 11.08
CA ARG A 154 -4.90 19.68 11.67
C ARG A 154 -6.03 19.83 10.64
N LYS A 155 -5.72 20.05 9.35
CA LYS A 155 -6.71 20.28 8.28
C LYS A 155 -7.56 19.06 7.87
N GLY A 156 -7.53 17.96 8.64
CA GLY A 156 -8.43 16.83 8.45
C GLY A 156 -8.27 16.10 7.10
N ARG A 157 -7.12 16.24 6.44
CA ARG A 157 -6.84 15.47 5.21
C ARG A 157 -6.83 13.98 5.54
N ARG A 158 -7.37 13.16 4.64
CA ARG A 158 -7.29 11.70 4.78
C ARG A 158 -5.84 11.25 4.87
N MET A 159 -5.58 10.29 5.73
CA MET A 159 -4.29 9.60 5.80
C MET A 159 -4.30 8.46 4.80
N GLN A 160 -3.19 8.27 4.09
CA GLN A 160 -3.01 7.14 3.19
C GLN A 160 -2.21 6.06 3.91
N GLY A 161 -2.80 4.88 4.03
CA GLY A 161 -2.05 3.69 4.45
C GLY A 161 -1.14 3.23 3.33
N ILE A 162 0.14 2.99 3.64
CA ILE A 162 1.11 2.44 2.70
C ILE A 162 1.73 1.19 3.31
N TYR A 163 1.98 0.18 2.46
CA TYR A 163 2.81 -0.97 2.84
C TYR A 163 4.23 -0.72 2.34
N VAL A 164 5.18 -0.82 3.25
CA VAL A 164 6.61 -0.74 2.92
C VAL A 164 7.17 -2.16 3.01
N PRO A 165 7.71 -2.71 1.91
CA PRO A 165 8.35 -4.02 1.96
C PRO A 165 9.56 -3.97 2.91
N TYR A 166 9.73 -5.02 3.70
CA TYR A 166 10.84 -5.20 4.64
C TYR A 166 11.43 -6.60 4.43
N TRP A 167 12.75 -6.69 4.38
CA TRP A 167 13.52 -7.91 4.09
C TRP A 167 14.74 -8.01 5.01
#